data_AF-A0A7W4P9F0-F1
#
_entry.id   AF-A0A7W4P9F0-F1
#
_cell.length_a   1.000
_cell.length_b   1.000
_cell.length_c   1.000
_cell.angle_alpha   90.00
_cell.angle_beta   90.00
_cell.angle_gamma   90.00
#
_symmetry.space_group_name_H-M   'P 1'
#
loop_
_entity.id
_entity.type
_entity.pdbx_description
1 polymer ?
#
loop_
_entity_poly.entity_id
_entity_poly.type
_entity_poly.pdbx_seq_one_letter_code
_entity_poly.pdbx_strand_id
1 'polypeptide(L)'
;MSEDDLDREFLRLSRILTKREVIDPTTSARCRRALLAADPAIIDPLHNLITVTTRENFTNVDEFEKFSQRHPELRLTALAIIRAWYLGYAGTPAPLDQGDNAQFVSYERALMFEPTRDATVIPTYARGGTDYWREPPNGIAHDKESST
;
A
#
# COMPACT_ATOMS: atom_id res chain seq x y z
N MET A 1 10.34 14.79 -17.41
CA MET A 1 10.83 14.52 -16.04
C MET A 1 11.89 13.46 -16.14
N SER A 2 12.98 13.59 -15.37
CA SER A 2 13.97 12.51 -15.25
C SER A 2 13.41 11.33 -14.45
N GLU A 3 14.09 10.18 -14.46
CA GLU A 3 13.71 9.01 -13.64
C GLU A 3 13.73 9.35 -12.13
N ASP A 4 14.76 10.08 -11.69
CA ASP A 4 14.89 10.53 -10.29
C ASP A 4 13.76 11.50 -9.89
N ASP A 5 13.29 12.34 -10.82
CA ASP A 5 12.12 13.18 -10.59
C ASP A 5 10.85 12.34 -10.43
N LEU A 6 10.67 11.33 -11.29
CA LEU A 6 9.54 10.40 -11.19
C LEU A 6 9.55 9.62 -9.87
N ASP A 7 10.72 9.21 -9.40
CA ASP A 7 10.92 8.60 -8.08
C ASP A 7 10.46 9.49 -6.93
N ARG A 8 10.90 10.75 -6.95
CA ARG A 8 10.54 11.73 -5.93
C ARG A 8 9.05 12.05 -5.94
N GLU A 9 8.46 12.27 -7.11
CA GLU A 9 7.03 12.57 -7.23
C GLU A 9 6.16 11.35 -6.88
N PHE A 10 6.58 10.15 -7.28
CA PHE A 10 5.89 8.92 -6.88
C PHE A 10 5.93 8.69 -5.37
N LEU A 11 7.07 9.00 -4.72
CA LEU A 11 7.19 8.97 -3.26
C LEU A 11 6.23 9.97 -2.59
N ARG A 12 6.14 11.21 -3.09
CA ARG A 12 5.18 12.21 -2.62
C ARG A 12 3.75 11.71 -2.75
N LEU A 13 3.38 11.21 -3.93
CA LEU A 13 2.04 10.68 -4.21
C LEU A 13 1.72 9.48 -3.30
N SER A 14 2.67 8.58 -3.11
CA SER A 14 2.52 7.40 -2.23
C SER A 14 2.21 7.79 -0.79
N ARG A 15 2.89 8.81 -0.25
CA ARG A 15 2.63 9.34 1.10
C ARG A 15 1.21 9.85 1.25
N ILE A 16 0.73 10.62 0.26
CA ILE A 16 -0.63 11.16 0.24
C ILE A 16 -1.64 10.02 0.20
N LEU A 17 -1.55 9.15 -0.81
CA LEU A 17 -2.52 8.07 -1.05
C LEU A 17 -2.61 7.06 0.10
N THR A 18 -1.54 6.90 0.89
CA THR A 18 -1.51 5.97 2.03
C THR A 18 -1.71 6.63 3.39
N LYS A 19 -1.82 7.97 3.46
CA LYS A 19 -1.75 8.76 4.70
C LYS A 19 -0.53 8.37 5.56
N ARG A 20 0.66 8.38 4.97
CA ARG A 20 1.93 8.11 5.68
C ARG A 20 2.88 9.28 5.49
N GLU A 21 3.42 9.78 6.60
CA GLU A 21 4.40 10.88 6.58
C GLU A 21 5.76 10.40 6.06
N VAL A 22 6.15 9.17 6.46
CA VAL A 22 7.45 8.59 6.15
C VAL A 22 7.23 7.31 5.36
N ILE A 23 7.83 7.29 4.16
CA ILE A 23 7.98 6.10 3.32
C ILE A 23 9.45 6.07 2.89
N ASP A 24 10.05 4.88 2.97
CA ASP A 24 11.41 4.62 2.52
C ASP A 24 11.55 4.88 0.99
N PRO A 25 12.41 5.80 0.55
CA PRO A 25 12.55 6.14 -0.87
C PRO A 25 12.91 4.95 -1.75
N THR A 26 13.77 4.04 -1.27
CA THR A 26 14.16 2.84 -2.03
C THR A 26 12.99 1.88 -2.23
N THR A 27 12.16 1.67 -1.20
CA THR A 27 10.95 0.87 -1.30
C THR A 27 9.92 1.52 -2.21
N SER A 28 9.81 2.86 -2.18
CA SER A 28 8.95 3.61 -3.10
C SER A 28 9.37 3.43 -4.56
N ALA A 29 10.67 3.55 -4.86
CA ALA A 29 11.21 3.30 -6.19
C ALA A 29 10.93 1.86 -6.67
N ARG A 30 11.11 0.88 -5.77
CA ARG A 30 10.77 -0.53 -6.05
C ARG A 30 9.28 -0.69 -6.36
N CYS A 31 8.41 -0.01 -5.61
CA CYS A 31 6.96 -0.04 -5.83
C CYS A 31 6.59 0.52 -7.21
N ARG A 32 7.14 1.68 -7.62
CA ARG A 32 6.92 2.21 -8.98
C ARG A 32 7.32 1.19 -10.04
N ARG A 33 8.55 0.67 -9.98
CA ARG A 33 9.03 -0.30 -10.98
C ARG A 33 8.18 -1.57 -11.02
N ALA A 34 7.73 -2.06 -9.86
CA ALA A 34 6.86 -3.23 -9.79
C ALA A 34 5.50 -2.98 -10.49
N LEU A 35 4.91 -1.80 -10.31
CA LEU A 35 3.68 -1.42 -11.02
C LEU A 35 3.89 -1.42 -12.54
N LEU A 36 4.99 -0.80 -13.01
CA LEU A 36 5.29 -0.73 -14.45
C LEU A 36 5.59 -2.11 -15.06
N ALA A 37 6.27 -2.98 -14.31
CA ALA A 37 6.60 -4.34 -14.75
C ALA A 37 5.38 -5.27 -14.75
N ALA A 38 4.46 -5.10 -13.80
CA ALA A 38 3.24 -5.91 -13.73
C ALA A 38 2.25 -5.55 -14.86
N ASP A 39 2.17 -4.28 -15.22
CA ASP A 39 1.29 -3.77 -16.28
C ASP A 39 1.93 -2.57 -17.00
N PRO A 40 2.56 -2.77 -18.17
CA PRO A 40 3.13 -1.68 -18.95
C PRO A 40 2.10 -0.62 -19.39
N ALA A 41 0.80 -0.94 -19.46
CA ALA A 41 -0.23 0.01 -19.83
C ALA A 41 -0.46 1.09 -18.74
N ILE A 42 0.05 0.87 -17.52
CA ILE A 42 -0.07 1.83 -16.42
C ILE A 42 0.89 3.03 -16.54
N ILE A 43 1.90 2.97 -17.41
CA ILE A 43 2.95 4.00 -17.54
C ILE A 43 2.33 5.38 -17.79
N ASP A 44 1.51 5.51 -18.83
CA ASP A 44 0.90 6.79 -19.20
C ASP A 44 -0.10 7.29 -18.14
N PRO A 45 -1.05 6.45 -17.64
CA PRO A 45 -1.92 6.83 -16.53
C PRO A 45 -1.17 7.25 -15.26
N LEU A 46 -0.05 6.61 -14.95
CA LEU A 46 0.76 6.94 -13.76
C LEU A 46 1.42 8.31 -13.92
N HIS A 47 2.04 8.58 -15.07
CA HIS A 47 2.60 9.90 -15.35
C HIS A 47 1.53 10.99 -15.35
N ASN A 48 0.36 10.69 -15.91
CA ASN A 48 -0.78 11.61 -15.89
C ASN A 48 -1.27 11.86 -14.45
N LEU A 49 -1.39 10.81 -13.63
CA LEU A 49 -1.76 10.93 -12.23
C LEU A 49 -0.79 11.81 -11.45
N ILE A 50 0.52 11.61 -11.61
CA ILE A 50 1.54 12.46 -10.99
C ILE A 50 1.36 13.92 -11.44
N THR A 51 1.23 14.15 -12.75
CA THR A 51 1.09 15.50 -13.32
C THR A 51 -0.15 16.21 -12.79
N VAL A 52 -1.31 15.55 -12.82
CA VAL A 52 -2.60 16.11 -12.39
C VAL A 52 -2.60 16.38 -10.88
N THR A 53 -2.12 15.45 -10.07
CA THR A 53 -2.08 15.63 -8.60
C THR A 53 -1.11 16.74 -8.17
N THR A 54 -0.01 16.93 -8.90
CA THR A 54 0.89 18.07 -8.68
C THR A 54 0.25 19.38 -9.12
N ARG A 55 -0.35 19.43 -10.32
CA ARG A 55 -1.02 20.64 -10.85
C ARG A 55 -2.16 21.11 -9.95
N GLU A 56 -2.94 20.19 -9.42
CA GLU A 56 -4.13 20.48 -8.60
C GLU A 56 -3.83 20.58 -7.11
N ASN A 57 -2.54 20.51 -6.72
CA ASN A 57 -2.11 20.50 -5.33
C ASN A 57 -2.87 19.48 -4.46
N PHE A 58 -3.09 18.28 -5.01
CA PHE A 58 -3.67 17.18 -4.27
C PHE A 58 -2.74 16.82 -3.12
N THR A 59 -3.23 16.97 -1.89
CA THR A 59 -2.42 16.85 -0.65
C THR A 59 -3.10 15.99 0.40
N ASN A 60 -4.40 15.70 0.27
CA ASN A 60 -5.15 14.90 1.21
C ASN A 60 -5.98 13.82 0.49
N VAL A 61 -5.77 12.56 0.86
CA VAL A 61 -6.53 11.43 0.31
C VAL A 61 -7.99 11.39 0.78
N ASP A 62 -8.38 12.15 1.80
CA ASP A 62 -9.81 12.34 2.12
C ASP A 62 -10.59 13.00 0.99
N GLU A 63 -9.91 13.69 0.08
CA GLU A 63 -10.50 14.27 -1.13
C GLU A 63 -10.49 13.30 -2.32
N PHE A 64 -10.01 12.07 -2.14
CA PHE A 64 -9.81 11.12 -3.23
C PHE A 64 -11.10 10.77 -3.97
N GLU A 65 -12.24 10.74 -3.28
CA GLU A 65 -13.54 10.51 -3.92
C GLU A 65 -13.88 11.63 -4.90
N LYS A 66 -13.77 12.88 -4.47
CA LYS A 66 -14.00 14.06 -5.33
C LYS A 66 -12.97 14.15 -6.46
N PHE A 67 -11.72 13.81 -6.20
CA PHE A 67 -10.68 13.70 -7.21
C PHE A 67 -11.06 12.65 -8.27
N SER A 68 -11.48 11.47 -7.84
CA SER A 68 -11.86 10.36 -8.71
C SER A 68 -13.12 10.64 -9.53
N GLN A 69 -14.04 11.46 -9.02
CA GLN A 69 -15.22 11.89 -9.79
C GLN A 69 -14.83 12.86 -10.93
N ARG A 70 -13.80 13.68 -10.73
CA ARG A 70 -13.29 14.63 -11.74
C ARG A 70 -12.38 13.97 -12.77
N HIS A 71 -11.62 12.95 -12.34
CA HIS A 71 -10.65 12.20 -13.16
C HIS A 71 -10.91 10.69 -13.06
N PRO A 72 -12.06 10.20 -13.54
CA PRO A 72 -12.46 8.79 -13.39
C PRO A 72 -11.46 7.80 -14.01
N GLU A 73 -10.76 8.22 -15.07
CA GLU A 73 -9.72 7.44 -15.74
C GLU A 73 -8.48 7.17 -14.86
N LEU A 74 -8.20 8.05 -13.88
CA LEU A 74 -7.03 7.94 -13.00
C LEU A 74 -7.30 7.12 -11.74
N ARG A 75 -8.57 6.83 -11.44
CA ARG A 75 -8.98 6.15 -10.22
C ARG A 75 -8.34 4.77 -10.07
N LEU A 76 -8.31 3.99 -11.16
CA LEU A 76 -7.76 2.63 -11.12
C LEU A 76 -6.26 2.64 -10.87
N THR A 77 -5.52 3.59 -11.47
CA THR A 77 -4.09 3.77 -11.24
C THR A 77 -3.79 4.13 -9.79
N ALA A 78 -4.53 5.07 -9.20
CA ALA A 78 -4.36 5.43 -7.80
C ALA A 78 -4.66 4.23 -6.87
N LEU A 79 -5.71 3.46 -7.16
CA LEU A 79 -6.02 2.23 -6.42
C LEU A 79 -4.95 1.15 -6.60
N ALA A 80 -4.33 1.03 -7.77
CA ALA A 80 -3.22 0.10 -7.98
C ALA A 80 -2.01 0.45 -7.10
N ILE A 81 -1.68 1.75 -6.97
CA ILE A 81 -0.63 2.22 -6.06
C ILE A 81 -0.98 1.87 -4.61
N ILE A 82 -2.21 2.17 -4.16
CA ILE A 82 -2.66 1.86 -2.80
C ILE A 82 -2.57 0.35 -2.55
N ARG A 83 -3.08 -0.48 -3.46
CA ARG A 83 -3.00 -1.94 -3.35
C ARG A 83 -1.57 -2.43 -3.24
N ALA A 84 -0.66 -1.91 -4.06
CA ALA A 84 0.74 -2.32 -4.02
C ALA A 84 1.40 -2.04 -2.66
N TRP A 85 1.07 -0.90 -2.05
CA TRP A 85 1.54 -0.58 -0.71
C TRP A 85 0.94 -1.46 0.39
N TYR A 86 -0.37 -1.72 0.33
CA TYR A 86 -1.04 -2.52 1.35
C TYR A 86 -0.66 -3.99 1.28
N LEU A 87 -0.54 -4.55 0.07
CA LEU A 87 -0.31 -5.98 -0.15
C LEU A 87 1.18 -6.34 -0.25
N GLY A 88 2.04 -5.37 -0.55
CA GLY A 88 3.48 -5.60 -0.71
C GLY A 88 3.88 -6.16 -2.07
N TYR A 89 2.98 -6.16 -3.06
CA TYR A 89 3.23 -6.56 -4.44
C TYR A 89 2.29 -5.83 -5.40
N ALA A 90 2.69 -5.69 -6.67
CA ALA A 90 1.84 -5.25 -7.77
C ALA A 90 1.41 -6.43 -8.65
N GLY A 91 0.42 -6.25 -9.52
CA GLY A 91 -0.12 -7.31 -10.38
C GLY A 91 -1.10 -8.23 -9.67
N THR A 92 -1.36 -9.39 -10.27
CA THR A 92 -2.32 -10.39 -9.82
C THR A 92 -1.59 -11.73 -9.65
N PRO A 93 -1.33 -12.15 -8.40
CA PRO A 93 -0.76 -13.46 -8.12
C PRO A 93 -1.67 -14.55 -8.64
N ALA A 94 -1.10 -15.47 -9.42
CA ALA A 94 -1.82 -16.62 -9.94
C ALA A 94 -1.01 -17.89 -9.63
N PRO A 95 -1.10 -18.42 -8.39
CA PRO A 95 -0.18 -19.46 -7.89
C PRO A 95 -0.19 -20.77 -8.67
N LEU A 96 -1.23 -20.97 -9.49
CA LEU A 96 -1.51 -22.21 -10.23
C LEU A 96 -1.58 -21.98 -11.75
N ASP A 97 -1.28 -20.77 -12.23
CA ASP A 97 -1.36 -20.39 -13.64
C ASP A 97 -0.01 -19.83 -14.14
N GLN A 98 0.28 -19.99 -15.43
CA GLN A 98 1.44 -19.41 -16.09
C GLN A 98 1.31 -17.90 -16.34
N GLY A 99 0.10 -17.34 -16.17
CA GLY A 99 -0.20 -15.92 -16.32
C GLY A 99 0.15 -15.04 -15.11
N ASP A 100 0.94 -15.51 -14.15
CA ASP A 100 1.32 -14.73 -12.97
C ASP A 100 2.19 -13.53 -13.36
N ASN A 101 1.67 -12.32 -13.12
CA ASN A 101 2.40 -11.07 -13.33
C ASN A 101 2.74 -10.37 -12.01
N ALA A 102 2.66 -11.06 -10.88
CA ALA A 102 2.94 -10.48 -9.57
C ALA A 102 4.38 -9.98 -9.48
N GLN A 103 4.54 -8.71 -9.11
CA GLN A 103 5.83 -8.07 -8.92
C GLN A 103 6.00 -7.70 -7.46
N PHE A 104 6.97 -8.33 -6.81
CA PHE A 104 7.18 -8.15 -5.38
C PHE A 104 7.77 -6.77 -5.05
N VAL A 105 7.16 -6.09 -4.07
CA VAL A 105 7.62 -4.80 -3.55
C VAL A 105 8.35 -5.01 -2.23
N SER A 106 7.64 -5.45 -1.19
CA SER A 106 8.18 -5.74 0.13
C SER A 106 7.16 -6.49 0.97
N TYR A 107 7.61 -7.51 1.71
CA TYR A 107 6.74 -8.27 2.60
C TYR A 107 6.63 -7.60 3.97
N GLU A 108 7.77 -7.31 4.61
CA GLU A 108 7.80 -6.69 5.94
C GLU A 108 7.19 -5.28 5.97
N ARG A 109 7.28 -4.53 4.85
CA ARG A 109 6.79 -3.15 4.75
C ARG A 109 5.38 -3.05 4.16
N ALA A 110 4.69 -4.18 3.96
CA ALA A 110 3.30 -4.16 3.49
C ALA A 110 2.39 -3.51 4.56
N LEU A 111 1.65 -2.46 4.18
CA LEU A 111 0.91 -1.64 5.13
C LEU A 111 -0.27 -2.37 5.78
N MET A 112 -0.75 -3.48 5.20
CA MET A 112 -1.85 -4.27 5.78
C MET A 112 -1.53 -4.85 7.15
N PHE A 113 -0.25 -5.02 7.50
CA PHE A 113 0.15 -5.54 8.80
C PHE A 113 0.18 -4.48 9.91
N GLU A 114 0.27 -3.19 9.56
CA GLU A 114 0.40 -2.13 10.56
C GLU A 114 -0.80 -2.02 11.52
N PRO A 115 -2.07 -2.10 11.06
CA PRO A 115 -3.22 -1.90 11.93
C PRO A 115 -3.39 -2.94 13.04
N THR A 116 -2.78 -4.12 12.90
CA THR A 116 -2.92 -5.23 13.84
C THR A 116 -1.60 -5.60 14.51
N ARG A 117 -0.55 -4.80 14.33
CA ARG A 117 0.82 -5.15 14.76
C ARG A 117 0.99 -5.32 16.28
N ASP A 118 0.08 -4.75 17.06
CA ASP A 118 0.02 -4.90 18.52
C ASP A 118 -0.52 -6.28 18.95
N ALA A 119 -1.28 -6.96 18.09
CA ALA A 119 -1.92 -8.24 18.38
C ALA A 119 -1.37 -9.40 17.52
N THR A 120 -0.97 -9.13 16.28
CA THR A 120 -0.54 -10.15 15.31
C THR A 120 0.88 -9.88 14.84
N VAL A 121 1.67 -10.97 14.74
CA VAL A 121 2.99 -10.92 14.13
C VAL A 121 2.87 -10.99 12.61
N ILE A 122 3.79 -10.35 11.90
CA ILE A 122 3.99 -10.61 10.47
C ILE A 122 4.39 -12.09 10.34
N PRO A 123 3.68 -12.91 9.53
CA PRO A 123 4.01 -14.32 9.41
C PRO A 123 5.48 -14.53 9.06
N THR A 124 6.08 -15.62 9.53
CA THR A 124 7.53 -15.93 9.45
C THR A 124 8.47 -15.07 10.33
N TYR A 125 7.99 -13.98 10.96
CA TYR A 125 8.77 -13.17 11.91
C TYR A 125 8.37 -13.48 13.36
N ALA A 126 9.23 -14.16 14.11
CA ALA A 126 9.06 -14.39 15.55
C ALA A 126 9.33 -13.10 16.34
N ARG A 127 8.30 -12.27 16.55
CA ARG A 127 8.37 -11.07 17.42
C ARG A 127 7.60 -11.23 18.74
N GLY A 128 6.57 -12.07 18.75
CA GLY A 128 5.90 -12.45 19.99
C GLY A 128 6.77 -13.41 20.78
N GLY A 129 6.83 -13.25 22.10
CA GLY A 129 7.35 -14.30 22.98
C GLY A 129 6.56 -15.60 22.81
N THR A 130 7.04 -16.68 23.41
CA THR A 130 6.28 -17.94 23.48
C THR A 130 4.89 -17.69 24.05
N ASP A 131 3.87 -18.30 23.44
CA ASP A 131 2.47 -18.21 23.86
C ASP A 131 1.85 -16.81 23.89
N TYR A 132 2.38 -15.84 23.12
CA TYR A 132 1.83 -14.49 23.05
C TYR A 132 0.33 -14.44 22.69
N TRP A 133 -0.16 -15.45 21.97
CA TRP A 133 -1.56 -15.57 21.54
C TRP A 133 -2.54 -15.95 22.66
N ARG A 134 -2.05 -16.27 23.87
CA ARG A 134 -2.93 -16.55 25.02
C ARG A 134 -3.65 -15.32 25.54
N GLU A 135 -2.99 -14.17 25.50
CA GLU A 135 -3.57 -12.92 25.97
C GLU A 135 -4.46 -12.33 24.86
N PRO A 136 -5.71 -11.96 25.16
CA PRO A 136 -6.57 -11.31 24.19
C PRO A 136 -6.00 -9.92 23.80
N PRO A 137 -6.24 -9.45 22.56
CA PRO A 137 -5.94 -8.08 22.18
C PRO A 137 -6.57 -7.06 23.11
N ASN A 138 -5.88 -5.94 23.32
CA ASN A 138 -6.41 -4.83 24.11
C ASN A 138 -7.71 -4.29 23.49
N GLY A 139 -8.72 -4.02 24.32
CA GLY A 139 -10.00 -3.45 23.87
C GLY A 139 -11.15 -4.44 23.70
N ILE A 140 -10.91 -5.74 23.94
CA ILE A 140 -12.00 -6.71 24.14
C ILE A 140 -12.51 -6.54 25.58
N ALA A 141 -13.83 -6.36 25.75
CA ALA A 141 -14.44 -6.34 27.07
C ALA A 141 -14.18 -7.69 27.75
N HIS A 142 -13.58 -7.69 28.93
CA HIS A 142 -13.56 -8.88 29.78
C HIS A 142 -14.98 -9.09 30.29
N ASP A 143 -15.75 -9.91 29.57
CA ASP A 143 -16.95 -10.48 30.15
C ASP A 143 -16.52 -11.21 31.41
N LYS A 144 -16.86 -10.63 32.56
CA LYS A 144 -16.66 -11.26 33.85
C LYS A 144 -17.51 -12.52 33.82
N GLU A 145 -16.89 -13.67 33.54
CA GLU A 145 -17.49 -14.96 33.84
C GLU A 145 -17.89 -14.92 35.31
N SER A 146 -19.18 -14.75 35.53
CA SER A 146 -19.78 -14.76 36.85
C SER A 146 -19.64 -16.18 37.34
N SER A 147 -18.71 -16.36 38.28
CA SER A 147 -18.49 -17.61 38.99
C SER A 147 -19.83 -18.12 39.53
N THR A 148 -20.12 -19.39 39.27
CA THR A 148 -21.12 -20.17 40.01
C THR A 148 -20.40 -21.20 40.85
#